data_AF-A0A5K1B4J3-F1
#
_entry.id   AF-A0A5K1B4J3-F1
#
_cell.length_a   1.000
_cell.length_b   1.000
_cell.length_c   1.000
_cell.angle_alpha   90.00
_cell.angle_beta   90.00
_cell.angle_gamma   90.00
#
_symmetry.space_group_name_H-M   'P 1'
#
loop_
_entity.id
_entity.type
_entity.pdbx_description
1 polymer ?
#
loop_
_entity_poly.entity_id
_entity_poly.type
_entity_poly.pdbx_seq_one_letter_code
_entity_poly.pdbx_strand_id
1 'polypeptide(L)' 'GDRQSPFEGKVILVKWGDYTRRIGVDGTAEAIKEAIKCSFGLRTKRAFWLEDEDGIVRSLDRDMPLGTYSLHLDE' A
#
# COMPACT_ATOMS: atom_id res chain seq x y z
N GLY A 1 26.12 2.38 -10.61
CA GLY A 1 25.03 1.41 -10.50
C GLY A 1 24.15 1.85 -9.37
N ASP A 2 23.07 2.56 -9.71
CA ASP A 2 21.72 2.38 -9.16
C ASP A 2 21.65 1.50 -7.91
N ARG A 3 21.32 2.18 -6.81
CA ARG A 3 21.25 1.71 -5.45
C ARG A 3 20.17 0.63 -5.33
N GLN A 4 20.51 -0.62 -5.65
CA GLN A 4 19.72 -1.81 -5.31
C GLN A 4 19.52 -1.82 -3.80
N SER A 5 18.39 -1.26 -3.40
CA SER A 5 17.84 -1.44 -2.07
C SER A 5 17.38 -2.90 -2.00
N PRO A 6 17.50 -3.59 -0.85
CA PRO A 6 17.20 -5.02 -0.71
C PRO A 6 15.71 -5.41 -0.89
N PHE A 7 14.93 -4.57 -1.57
CA PHE A 7 13.58 -4.84 -2.02
C PHE A 7 13.64 -5.18 -3.52
N GLU A 8 14.00 -6.41 -3.86
CA GLU A 8 13.88 -6.94 -5.24
C GLU A 8 12.40 -7.05 -5.70
N GLY A 9 11.44 -6.68 -4.84
CA GLY A 9 10.01 -6.68 -5.11
C GLY A 9 9.44 -5.31 -5.51
N LYS A 10 8.24 -5.33 -6.09
CA LYS A 10 7.45 -4.12 -6.36
C LYS A 10 7.08 -3.46 -5.03
N VAL A 11 7.38 -2.17 -4.87
CA VAL A 11 7.05 -1.42 -3.65
C VAL A 11 6.24 -0.18 -4.01
N ILE A 12 5.10 0.02 -3.34
CA ILE A 12 4.28 1.22 -3.45
C ILE A 12 4.50 2.13 -2.23
N LEU A 13 4.27 3.43 -2.42
CA LEU A 13 4.19 4.40 -1.33
C LEU A 13 2.73 4.52 -0.92
N VAL A 14 2.42 4.28 0.35
CA VAL A 14 1.08 4.48 0.90
C VAL A 14 1.12 5.65 1.86
N LYS A 15 0.20 6.59 1.69
CA LYS A 15 0.01 7.79 2.50
C LYS A 15 -1.25 7.65 3.35
N TRP A 16 -1.17 8.00 4.63
CA TRP A 16 -2.31 8.06 5.53
C TRP A 16 -2.18 9.29 6.42
N GLY A 17 -2.96 10.34 6.12
CA GLY A 17 -2.73 11.67 6.68
C GLY A 17 -1.32 12.15 6.37
N ASP A 18 -0.55 12.50 7.41
CA ASP A 18 0.84 12.93 7.30
C ASP A 18 1.86 11.76 7.23
N TYR A 19 1.41 10.52 7.40
CA TYR A 19 2.29 9.36 7.40
C TYR A 19 2.46 8.79 5.99
N THR A 20 3.70 8.62 5.53
CA THR A 20 4.00 7.88 4.29
C THR A 20 4.81 6.63 4.62
N ARG A 21 4.36 5.45 4.16
CA ARG A 21 5.06 4.18 4.34
C ARG A 21 5.26 3.45 3.03
N ARG A 22 6.33 2.68 2.94
CA ARG A 22 6.65 1.81 1.80
C ARG A 22 6.07 0.42 2.05
N ILE A 23 5.29 -0.08 1.11
CA ILE A 23 4.62 -1.38 1.20
C ILE A 23 5.02 -2.25 0.01
N GLY A 24 5.49 -3.47 0.27
CA GLY A 24 5.74 -4.46 -0.77
C GLY A 24 4.43 -4.99 -1.35
N VAL A 25 4.35 -5.05 -2.67
CA VAL A 25 3.24 -5.62 -3.45
C VAL A 25 3.65 -6.83 -4.27
N ASP A 26 4.69 -7.54 -3.81
CA ASP A 26 5.17 -8.80 -4.38
C ASP A 26 4.30 -10.02 -4.02
N GLY A 27 3.42 -9.88 -3.02
CA GLY A 27 2.55 -10.95 -2.53
C GLY A 27 1.14 -10.98 -3.13
N THR A 28 0.28 -11.82 -2.56
CA THR A 28 -1.15 -11.86 -2.89
C THR A 28 -1.88 -10.64 -2.30
N ALA A 29 -3.09 -10.37 -2.81
CA ALA A 29 -3.97 -9.33 -2.28
C ALA A 29 -4.08 -9.34 -0.74
N GLU A 30 -4.17 -10.52 -0.15
CA GLU A 30 -4.24 -10.69 1.30
C GLU A 30 -2.93 -10.27 2.00
N ALA A 31 -1.78 -10.71 1.49
CA ALA A 31 -0.47 -10.34 2.03
C ALA A 31 -0.23 -8.82 1.98
N ILE A 32 -0.61 -8.18 0.87
CA ILE A 32 -0.55 -6.72 0.71
C ILE A 32 -1.45 -6.04 1.74
N LYS A 33 -2.69 -6.52 1.86
CA LYS A 33 -3.67 -6.02 2.83
C LYS A 33 -3.14 -6.12 4.25
N GLU A 34 -2.55 -7.26 4.62
CA GLU A 34 -1.94 -7.46 5.93
C GLU A 34 -0.70 -6.59 6.13
N ALA A 35 0.14 -6.42 5.11
CA ALA A 35 1.30 -5.54 5.16
C ALA A 35 0.90 -4.09 5.45
N ILE A 36 -0.13 -3.58 4.78
CA ILE A 36 -0.68 -2.23 5.04
C ILE A 36 -1.21 -2.16 6.48
N LYS A 37 -2.07 -3.10 6.88
CA LYS A 37 -2.60 -3.12 8.26
C LYS A 37 -1.50 -3.13 9.30
N CYS A 38 -0.49 -3.97 9.13
CA CYS A 38 0.65 -4.10 10.03
C CYS A 38 1.49 -2.82 10.05
N SER A 39 1.75 -2.24 8.87
CA SER A 39 2.56 -1.03 8.73
C SER A 39 1.86 0.18 9.35
N PHE A 40 0.56 0.36 9.15
CA PHE A 40 -0.19 1.48 9.74
C PHE A 40 -0.77 1.17 11.14
N GLY A 41 -0.59 -0.04 11.65
CA GLY A 41 -1.13 -0.45 12.94
C GLY A 41 -2.67 -0.44 12.99
N LEU A 42 -3.34 -0.70 11.86
CA LEU A 42 -4.80 -0.71 11.76
C LEU A 42 -5.36 -1.81 12.67
N ARG A 43 -6.08 -1.39 13.73
CA ARG A 43 -6.50 -2.26 14.83
C ARG A 43 -7.82 -3.00 14.59
N THR A 44 -8.55 -2.73 13.51
CA THR A 44 -9.99 -3.03 13.48
C THR A 44 -10.50 -3.55 12.14
N LYS A 45 -11.67 -4.22 12.20
CA LYS A 45 -12.50 -4.76 11.11
C LYS A 45 -12.93 -3.74 10.04
N ARG A 46 -12.36 -2.53 10.04
CA ARG A 46 -12.72 -1.47 9.10
C ARG A 46 -12.34 -1.86 7.68
N ALA A 47 -13.26 -1.61 6.76
CA ALA A 47 -12.93 -1.64 5.36
C ALA A 47 -11.93 -0.52 5.08
N PHE A 48 -11.01 -0.76 4.16
CA PHE A 48 -10.07 0.25 3.72
C PHE A 48 -9.76 0.03 2.26
N TRP A 49 -9.37 1.09 1.58
CA TRP A 49 -9.01 1.08 0.18
C TRP A 49 -7.85 2.03 -0.09
N LEU A 50 -7.18 1.82 -1.21
CA LEU A 50 -6.10 2.66 -1.70
C LEU A 50 -6.59 3.45 -2.91
N GLU A 51 -6.34 4.74 -2.90
CA GLU A 51 -6.63 5.67 -3.99
C GLU A 51 -5.30 6.11 -4.61
N ASP A 52 -5.16 5.99 -5.93
CA ASP A 52 -3.94 6.42 -6.64
C ASP A 52 -3.92 7.95 -6.87
N GLU A 53 -2.88 8.47 -7.51
CA GLU A 53 -2.71 9.92 -7.78
C GLU A 53 -3.84 10.51 -8.65
N ASP A 54 -4.55 9.67 -9.41
CA ASP A 54 -5.71 10.05 -10.23
C ASP A 54 -7.05 10.05 -9.46
N GLY A 55 -7.04 9.74 -8.16
CA GLY A 55 -8.28 9.64 -7.37
C GLY A 55 -9.04 8.32 -7.61
N ILE A 56 -8.37 7.31 -8.19
CA ILE A 56 -8.98 6.02 -8.53
C ILE A 56 -8.72 5.01 -7.42
N VAL A 57 -9.80 4.43 -6.89
CA VAL A 57 -9.72 3.30 -5.95
C VAL A 57 -9.16 2.07 -6.66
N ARG A 58 -7.98 1.63 -6.22
CA ARG A 58 -7.26 0.47 -6.75
C ARG A 58 -7.44 -0.74 -5.84
N SER A 59 -7.58 -1.89 -6.48
CA SER A 59 -7.56 -3.18 -5.79
C SER A 59 -6.17 -3.47 -5.26
N LEU A 60 -6.09 -4.07 -4.06
CA LEU A 60 -4.83 -4.53 -3.48
C LEU A 60 -4.39 -5.80 -4.22
N ASP A 61 -3.52 -5.69 -5.20
CA ASP A 61 -2.99 -6.84 -5.95
C ASP A 61 -1.56 -6.56 -6.46
N ARG A 62 -0.85 -7.59 -6.89
CA ARG A 62 0.46 -7.50 -7.55
C ARG A 62 0.45 -6.69 -8.87
N ASP A 63 -0.73 -6.42 -9.43
CA ASP A 63 -0.90 -5.53 -10.58
C ASP A 63 -0.86 -4.04 -10.20
N MET A 64 -0.84 -3.69 -8.90
CA MET A 64 -0.74 -2.30 -8.47
C MET A 64 0.48 -1.61 -9.11
N PRO A 65 0.27 -0.51 -9.88
CA PRO A 65 1.38 0.25 -10.42
C PRO A 65 2.24 0.83 -9.30
N LEU A 66 3.53 0.96 -9.57
CA LEU A 66 4.45 1.62 -8.65
C LEU A 66 4.09 3.11 -8.60
N GLY A 67 3.73 3.60 -7.42
CA GLY A 67 3.21 4.95 -7.28
C GLY A 67 2.93 5.32 -5.83
N THR A 68 2.31 6.48 -5.66
CA THR A 68 1.83 6.96 -4.37
C THR A 68 0.34 6.75 -4.27
N TYR A 69 -0.09 6.09 -3.19
CA TYR A 69 -1.46 5.77 -2.91
C TYR A 69 -1.89 6.42 -1.60
N SER A 70 -3.10 6.95 -1.55
CA SER A 70 -3.74 7.43 -0.33
C SER A 70 -4.56 6.30 0.29
N LEU A 71 -4.33 6.01 1.56
CA LEU A 71 -5.08 5.05 2.35
C LEU A 71 -6.32 5.72 2.94
N HIS A 72 -7.47 5.17 2.61
CA HIS A 72 -8.76 5.58 3.16
C HIS A 72 -9.33 4.45 4.03
N LEU A 73 -9.84 4.81 5.19
CA LEU A 73 -10.53 3.90 6.10
C LEU A 73 -12.03 4.22 6.05
N ASP A 74 -12.85 3.17 6.03
CA ASP A 74 -14.29 3.24 6.28
C ASP A 74 -14.54 3.67 7.75
N GLU A 75 -15.56 4.50 7.97
CA GLU A 75 -15.88 5.14 9.26
C GLU A 75 -16.32 4.15 10.36
#